data_AF-A0A3B9K0D9-F1
#
_entry.id   AF-A0A3B9K0D9-F1
#
_cell.length_a   1.000
_cell.length_b   1.000
_cell.length_c   1.000
_cell.angle_alpha   90.00
_cell.angle_beta   90.00
_cell.angle_gamma   90.00
#
_symmetry.space_group_name_H-M   'P 1'
#
loop_
_entity.id
_entity.type
_entity.pdbx_description
1 polymer ?
#
loop_
_entity_poly.entity_id
_entity_poly.type
_entity_poly.pdbx_seq_one_letter_code
_entity_poly.pdbx_strand_id
1 'polypeptide(L)'
;NLKAALNGHSSELRDLRTLAIEHTQNYHGLVAAIYSRLQVGTTPGNPVLVHQWNESQRALELLGNDIANMTSLSNTVTADSAMIGYLLESVSSTYGLSGAIEEDWRNLAILEDDVSKNVIIAERLLGELSDDIQRQNEYIYRQRRELSTVALAIKNGEMYGEHLANLAFKKTEFSQPDYSSSIPSPESKTPLVNIAFADEGTVDYEQDLYKALSTALEKKSDVVFDVVAMSPISGSSATDTLSASKVRKRAEDVFRTMVQMGMPAGKITLSSKKSGDIDGNQVRVYVR
;
A
#
# COMPACT_ATOMS: atom_id res chain seq x y z
N ASN A 1 27.82 -15.19 28.21
CA ASN A 1 27.47 -16.58 27.82
C ASN A 1 26.59 -16.47 26.58
N LEU A 2 27.19 -16.61 25.39
CA LEU A 2 26.57 -16.18 24.12
C LEU A 2 25.39 -17.07 23.69
N LYS A 3 25.47 -18.37 23.98
CA LYS A 3 24.34 -19.30 23.85
C LYS A 3 23.10 -18.86 24.63
N ALA A 4 23.28 -18.35 25.85
CA ALA A 4 22.18 -17.82 26.64
C ALA A 4 21.57 -16.56 26.02
N ALA A 5 22.39 -15.69 25.42
CA ALA A 5 21.91 -14.50 24.70
C ALA A 5 21.07 -14.89 23.47
N LEU A 6 21.56 -15.81 22.63
CA LEU A 6 20.82 -16.29 21.45
C LEU A 6 19.49 -16.98 21.82
N ASN A 7 19.47 -17.75 22.90
CA ASN A 7 18.24 -18.32 23.43
C ASN A 7 17.26 -17.24 23.92
N GLY A 8 17.80 -16.17 24.52
CA GLY A 8 17.04 -14.97 24.89
C GLY A 8 16.41 -14.30 23.68
N HIS A 9 17.18 -14.05 22.62
CA HIS A 9 16.70 -13.46 21.36
C HIS A 9 15.62 -14.32 20.69
N SER A 10 15.75 -15.64 20.76
CA SER A 10 14.70 -16.55 20.27
C SER A 10 13.41 -16.45 21.10
N SER A 11 13.50 -16.21 22.40
CA SER A 11 12.33 -15.93 23.24
C SER A 11 11.72 -14.58 22.87
N GLU A 12 12.53 -13.53 22.76
CA GLU A 12 12.10 -12.18 22.41
C GLU A 12 11.38 -12.16 21.05
N LEU A 13 11.89 -12.89 20.06
CA LEU A 13 11.20 -13.04 18.77
C LEU A 13 9.81 -13.68 18.92
N ARG A 14 9.65 -14.69 19.78
CA ARG A 14 8.34 -15.32 20.02
C ARG A 14 7.37 -14.35 20.71
N ASP A 15 7.87 -13.54 21.63
CA ASP A 15 7.08 -12.53 22.34
C ASP A 15 6.64 -11.43 21.36
N LEU A 16 7.55 -10.93 20.52
CA LEU A 16 7.24 -9.96 19.47
C LEU A 16 6.21 -10.50 18.47
N ARG A 17 6.31 -11.78 18.07
CA ARG A 17 5.29 -12.42 17.22
C ARG A 17 3.92 -12.48 17.89
N THR A 18 3.88 -12.76 19.18
CA THR A 18 2.63 -12.83 19.95
C THR A 18 1.97 -11.45 20.02
N LEU A 19 2.76 -10.41 20.32
CA LEU A 19 2.30 -9.02 20.32
C LEU A 19 1.80 -8.57 18.94
N ALA A 20 2.54 -8.89 17.87
CA ALA A 20 2.12 -8.56 16.51
C ALA A 20 0.78 -9.22 16.13
N ILE A 21 0.54 -10.47 16.56
CA ILE A 21 -0.75 -11.15 16.37
C ILE A 21 -1.86 -10.43 17.13
N GLU A 22 -1.63 -10.04 18.38
CA GLU A 22 -2.61 -9.31 19.20
C GLU A 22 -2.96 -7.95 18.57
N HIS A 23 -1.95 -7.17 18.17
CA HIS A 23 -2.16 -5.88 17.49
C HIS A 23 -2.91 -6.06 16.17
N THR A 24 -2.59 -7.11 15.40
CA THR A 24 -3.30 -7.46 14.16
C THR A 24 -4.77 -7.77 14.41
N GLN A 25 -5.07 -8.55 15.45
CA GLN A 25 -6.45 -8.90 15.82
C GLN A 25 -7.25 -7.68 16.25
N ASN A 26 -6.66 -6.81 17.07
CA ASN A 26 -7.29 -5.56 17.49
C ASN A 26 -7.60 -4.66 16.28
N TYR A 27 -6.62 -4.44 15.41
CA TYR A 27 -6.80 -3.68 14.18
C TYR A 27 -7.94 -4.23 13.31
N HIS A 28 -7.96 -5.54 13.05
CA HIS A 28 -9.03 -6.16 12.26
C HIS A 28 -10.40 -6.06 12.91
N GLY A 29 -10.47 -6.14 14.25
CA GLY A 29 -11.72 -5.93 14.99
C GLY A 29 -12.28 -4.52 14.77
N LEU A 30 -11.42 -3.50 14.83
CA LEU A 30 -11.82 -2.10 14.58
C LEU A 30 -12.31 -1.89 13.14
N VAL A 31 -11.56 -2.40 12.16
CA VAL A 31 -11.91 -2.28 10.74
C VAL A 31 -13.20 -3.05 10.41
N ALA A 32 -13.39 -4.25 10.96
CA ALA A 32 -14.61 -5.02 10.78
C ALA A 32 -15.84 -4.28 11.34
N ALA A 33 -15.71 -3.61 12.49
CA ALA A 33 -16.78 -2.80 13.06
C ALA A 33 -17.16 -1.62 12.16
N ILE A 34 -16.16 -0.98 11.53
CA ILE A 34 -16.39 0.08 10.54
C ILE A 34 -17.13 -0.47 9.32
N TYR A 35 -16.65 -1.57 8.74
CA TYR A 35 -17.28 -2.20 7.57
C TYR A 35 -18.73 -2.60 7.84
N SER A 36 -19.01 -3.21 9.00
CA SER A 36 -20.37 -3.59 9.39
C SER A 36 -21.33 -2.39 9.39
N ARG A 37 -20.87 -1.24 9.88
CA ARG A 37 -21.68 -0.01 9.88
C ARG A 37 -21.82 0.61 8.49
N LEU A 38 -20.74 0.63 7.70
CA LEU A 38 -20.78 1.16 6.34
C LEU A 38 -21.66 0.32 5.41
N GLN A 39 -21.75 -0.99 5.61
CA GLN A 39 -22.60 -1.88 4.82
C GLN A 39 -24.10 -1.62 5.04
N VAL A 40 -24.50 -1.21 6.25
CA VAL A 40 -25.88 -0.82 6.56
C VAL A 40 -26.22 0.57 6.01
N GLY A 41 -25.19 1.35 5.63
CA GLY A 41 -25.32 2.75 5.26
C GLY A 41 -25.28 3.66 6.49
N THR A 42 -24.69 4.84 6.33
CA THR A 42 -24.44 5.79 7.41
C THR A 42 -24.50 7.20 6.85
N THR A 43 -24.73 8.19 7.71
CA THR A 43 -24.66 9.58 7.27
C THR A 43 -23.23 9.93 6.83
N PRO A 44 -23.06 10.70 5.73
CA PRO A 44 -21.76 11.21 5.31
C PRO A 44 -21.00 11.88 6.47
N GLY A 45 -19.76 11.47 6.72
CA GLY A 45 -18.92 12.07 7.77
C GLY A 45 -19.31 11.72 9.20
N ASN A 46 -19.91 10.55 9.45
CA ASN A 46 -20.30 10.10 10.79
C ASN A 46 -19.13 10.16 11.80
N PRO A 47 -19.21 10.94 12.88
CA PRO A 47 -18.10 11.15 13.81
C PRO A 47 -17.69 9.88 14.56
N VAL A 48 -18.61 8.93 14.78
CA VAL A 48 -18.28 7.64 15.42
C VAL A 48 -17.36 6.81 14.52
N LEU A 49 -17.62 6.80 13.21
CA LEU A 49 -16.77 6.08 12.26
C LEU A 49 -15.43 6.76 12.06
N VAL A 50 -15.40 8.09 12.05
CA VAL A 50 -14.14 8.85 12.03
C VAL A 50 -13.29 8.53 13.26
N HIS A 51 -13.90 8.43 14.44
CA HIS A 51 -13.20 8.01 15.66
C HIS A 51 -12.64 6.58 15.55
N GLN A 52 -13.46 5.62 15.12
CA GLN A 52 -13.03 4.23 14.93
C GLN A 52 -11.91 4.11 13.87
N TRP A 53 -11.96 4.92 12.82
CA TRP A 53 -10.90 4.99 11.83
C TRP A 53 -9.61 5.54 12.42
N ASN A 54 -9.65 6.61 13.22
CA ASN A 54 -8.49 7.13 13.94
C ASN A 54 -7.91 6.09 14.94
N GLU A 55 -8.75 5.29 15.59
CA GLU A 55 -8.31 4.15 16.39
C GLU A 55 -7.61 3.08 15.55
N SER A 56 -8.16 2.77 14.38
CA SER A 56 -7.56 1.81 13.44
C SER A 56 -6.20 2.30 12.94
N GLN A 57 -6.04 3.61 12.70
CA GLN A 57 -4.75 4.20 12.35
C GLN A 57 -3.72 4.01 13.48
N ARG A 58 -4.10 4.28 14.73
CA ARG A 58 -3.23 4.06 15.90
C ARG A 58 -2.87 2.58 16.08
N ALA A 59 -3.81 1.68 15.87
CA ALA A 59 -3.53 0.24 15.88
C ALA A 59 -2.53 -0.16 14.79
N LEU A 60 -2.61 0.45 13.61
CA LEU A 60 -1.65 0.25 12.52
C LEU A 60 -0.26 0.84 12.81
N GLU A 61 -0.18 1.90 13.63
CA GLU A 61 1.09 2.42 14.14
C GLU A 61 1.76 1.46 15.12
N LEU A 62 0.99 0.78 15.98
CA LEU A 62 1.53 -0.27 16.87
C LEU A 62 2.16 -1.42 16.07
N LEU A 63 1.49 -1.86 15.00
CA LEU A 63 2.05 -2.83 14.05
C LEU A 63 3.36 -2.33 13.41
N GLY A 64 3.46 -1.02 13.13
CA GLY A 64 4.71 -0.41 12.67
C GLY A 64 5.82 -0.43 13.72
N ASN A 65 5.46 -0.26 15.00
CA ASN A 65 6.42 -0.37 16.11
C ASN A 65 6.91 -1.81 16.29
N ASP A 66 6.07 -2.82 16.05
CA ASP A 66 6.49 -4.23 16.08
C ASP A 66 7.60 -4.50 15.06
N ILE A 67 7.48 -3.97 13.83
CA ILE A 67 8.53 -4.04 12.81
C ILE A 67 9.82 -3.37 13.29
N ALA A 68 9.70 -2.20 13.93
CA ALA A 68 10.87 -1.48 14.46
C ALA A 68 11.58 -2.31 15.55
N ASN A 69 10.82 -2.95 16.44
CA ASN A 69 11.36 -3.85 17.47
C ASN A 69 12.06 -5.07 16.84
N MET A 70 11.44 -5.70 15.83
CA MET A 70 12.06 -6.81 15.08
C MET A 70 13.34 -6.37 14.36
N THR A 71 13.36 -5.16 13.79
CA THR A 71 14.55 -4.60 13.14
C THR A 71 15.67 -4.36 14.15
N SER A 72 15.35 -3.86 15.35
CA SER A 72 16.30 -3.71 16.44
C SER A 72 16.88 -5.05 16.88
N LEU A 73 16.03 -6.07 17.07
CA LEU A 73 16.46 -7.43 17.40
C LEU A 73 17.37 -8.01 16.32
N SER A 74 17.04 -7.81 15.03
CA SER A 74 17.88 -8.22 13.90
C SER A 74 19.28 -7.58 13.94
N ASN A 75 19.37 -6.30 14.28
CA ASN A 75 20.66 -5.61 14.42
C ASN A 75 21.49 -6.20 15.57
N THR A 76 20.86 -6.51 16.71
CA THR A 76 21.51 -7.16 17.85
C THR A 76 22.03 -8.56 17.48
N VAL A 77 21.19 -9.39 16.83
CA VAL A 77 21.60 -10.73 16.39
C VAL A 77 22.72 -10.67 15.34
N THR A 78 22.72 -9.63 14.48
CA THR A 78 23.81 -9.40 13.52
C THR A 78 25.13 -9.08 14.22
N ALA A 79 25.09 -8.25 15.27
CA ALA A 79 26.26 -7.93 16.08
C ALA A 79 26.80 -9.18 16.82
N ASP A 80 25.91 -9.99 17.39
CA ASP A 80 26.28 -11.26 18.02
C ASP A 80 26.87 -12.24 16.99
N SER A 81 26.32 -12.30 15.77
CA SER A 81 26.86 -13.13 14.69
C SER A 81 28.29 -12.76 14.31
N ALA A 82 28.61 -11.47 14.23
CA ALA A 82 29.99 -11.01 14.00
C ALA A 82 30.94 -11.45 15.13
N MET A 83 30.48 -11.40 16.39
CA MET A 83 31.25 -11.88 17.54
C MET A 83 31.47 -13.41 17.48
N ILE A 84 30.45 -14.19 17.09
CA ILE A 84 30.56 -15.64 16.90
C ILE A 84 31.60 -15.96 15.83
N GLY A 85 31.58 -15.24 14.70
CA GLY A 85 32.56 -15.42 13.63
C GLY A 85 33.99 -15.15 14.10
N TYR A 86 34.19 -14.07 14.87
CA TYR A 86 35.49 -13.78 15.48
C TYR A 86 35.95 -14.90 16.45
N LEU A 87 35.04 -15.40 17.29
CA LEU A 87 35.36 -16.49 18.23
C LEU A 87 35.73 -17.78 17.49
N LEU A 88 35.03 -18.11 16.39
CA LEU A 88 35.33 -19.29 15.58
C LEU A 88 36.73 -19.19 14.96
N GLU A 89 37.07 -18.02 14.40
CA GLU A 89 38.39 -17.75 13.83
C GLU A 89 39.49 -17.81 14.91
N SER A 90 39.23 -17.26 16.10
CA SER A 90 40.14 -17.32 17.23
C SER A 90 40.38 -18.76 17.70
N VAL A 91 39.34 -19.58 17.77
CA VAL A 91 39.44 -21.01 18.15
C VAL A 91 40.23 -21.78 17.10
N SER A 92 39.91 -21.57 15.81
CA SER A 92 40.65 -22.13 14.67
C SER A 92 42.14 -21.81 14.74
N SER A 93 42.49 -20.53 14.97
CA SER A 93 43.87 -20.06 15.09
C SER A 93 44.62 -20.69 16.26
N THR A 94 43.91 -21.01 17.36
CA THR A 94 44.52 -21.60 18.56
C THR A 94 45.02 -23.02 18.32
N TYR A 95 44.38 -23.79 17.42
CA TYR A 95 44.88 -25.11 17.01
C TYR A 95 46.23 -25.07 16.30
N GLY A 96 46.62 -23.93 15.72
CA GLY A 96 47.92 -23.74 15.08
C GLY A 96 49.08 -23.52 16.07
N LEU A 97 48.79 -23.36 17.37
CA LEU A 97 49.79 -23.09 18.40
C LEU A 97 50.46 -24.40 18.88
N SER A 98 51.78 -24.48 18.77
CA SER A 98 52.56 -25.66 19.20
C SER A 98 52.71 -25.73 20.73
N GLY A 99 52.61 -26.93 21.31
CA GLY A 99 52.87 -27.18 22.75
C GLY A 99 51.65 -27.44 23.63
N ALA A 100 50.44 -27.56 23.06
CA ALA A 100 49.21 -27.86 23.81
C ALA A 100 49.09 -29.34 24.21
N ILE A 101 48.44 -29.61 25.35
CA ILE A 101 48.20 -30.96 25.90
C ILE A 101 46.92 -31.53 25.28
N GLU A 102 46.78 -32.86 25.18
CA GLU A 102 45.57 -33.52 24.65
C GLU A 102 44.26 -33.07 25.32
N GLU A 103 44.29 -32.66 26.59
CA GLU A 103 43.13 -32.10 27.29
C GLU A 103 42.69 -30.75 26.70
N ASP A 104 43.63 -29.89 26.32
CA ASP A 104 43.34 -28.59 25.71
C ASP A 104 42.70 -28.76 24.33
N TRP A 105 43.18 -29.72 23.54
CA TRP A 105 42.59 -30.07 22.24
C TRP A 105 41.13 -30.52 22.38
N ARG A 106 40.84 -31.33 23.39
CA ARG A 106 39.47 -31.78 23.67
C ARG A 106 38.57 -30.62 24.09
N ASN A 107 39.06 -29.72 24.93
CA ASN A 107 38.33 -28.54 25.37
C ASN A 107 38.07 -27.56 24.21
N LEU A 108 39.04 -27.36 23.33
CA LEU A 108 38.90 -26.55 22.12
C LEU A 108 37.87 -27.14 21.15
N ALA A 109 37.86 -28.46 20.96
CA ALA A 109 36.87 -29.13 20.09
C ALA A 109 35.44 -28.95 20.60
N ILE A 110 35.23 -28.99 21.91
CA ILE A 110 33.93 -28.72 22.52
C ILE A 110 33.53 -27.25 22.30
N LEU A 111 34.47 -26.32 22.50
CA LEU A 111 34.22 -24.89 22.28
C LEU A 111 33.91 -24.59 20.81
N GLU A 112 34.64 -25.18 19.88
CA GLU A 112 34.44 -25.06 18.43
C GLU A 112 33.04 -25.54 18.03
N ASP A 113 32.61 -26.70 18.54
CA ASP A 113 31.26 -27.24 18.29
C ASP A 113 30.18 -26.31 18.87
N ASP A 114 30.36 -25.81 20.09
CA ASP A 114 29.43 -24.86 20.70
C ASP A 114 29.34 -23.53 19.93
N VAL A 115 30.47 -22.99 19.46
CA VAL A 115 30.51 -21.78 18.62
C VAL A 115 29.85 -22.04 17.26
N SER A 116 30.14 -23.17 16.63
CA SER A 116 29.56 -23.56 15.34
C SER A 116 28.04 -23.72 15.43
N LYS A 117 27.52 -24.30 16.53
CA LYS A 117 26.08 -24.36 16.80
C LYS A 117 25.46 -22.98 16.93
N ASN A 118 26.15 -22.04 17.60
CA ASN A 118 25.68 -20.68 17.76
C ASN A 118 25.58 -19.93 16.41
N VAL A 119 26.49 -20.20 15.45
CA VAL A 119 26.39 -19.65 14.07
C VAL A 119 25.05 -20.02 13.43
N ILE A 120 24.71 -21.32 13.44
CA ILE A 120 23.49 -21.83 12.80
C ILE A 120 22.23 -21.24 13.45
N ILE A 121 22.24 -21.07 14.77
CA ILE A 121 21.12 -20.45 15.50
C ILE A 121 20.98 -18.97 15.09
N ALA A 122 22.09 -18.23 15.03
CA ALA A 122 22.07 -16.82 14.62
C ALA A 122 21.59 -16.65 13.17
N GLU A 123 22.07 -17.48 12.23
CA GLU A 123 21.63 -17.47 10.83
C GLU A 123 20.14 -17.77 10.70
N ARG A 124 19.63 -18.77 11.42
CA ARG A 124 18.20 -19.07 11.43
C ARG A 124 17.38 -17.89 11.96
N LEU A 125 17.79 -17.29 13.08
CA LEU A 125 17.10 -16.15 13.67
C LEU A 125 17.07 -14.94 12.71
N LEU A 126 18.19 -14.65 12.04
CA LEU A 126 18.26 -13.58 11.03
C LEU A 126 17.34 -13.87 9.84
N GLY A 127 17.32 -15.11 9.35
CA GLY A 127 16.42 -15.53 8.27
C GLY A 127 14.95 -15.38 8.66
N GLU A 128 14.57 -15.84 9.85
CA GLU A 128 13.22 -15.70 10.40
C GLU A 128 12.81 -14.24 10.59
N LEU A 129 13.68 -13.41 11.16
CA LEU A 129 13.43 -11.98 11.34
C LEU A 129 13.27 -11.24 10.02
N SER A 130 14.10 -11.56 9.02
CA SER A 130 14.03 -10.94 7.70
C SER A 130 12.72 -11.28 6.98
N ASP A 131 12.28 -12.54 6.99
CA ASP A 131 11.00 -12.96 6.40
C ASP A 131 9.82 -12.30 7.11
N ASP A 132 9.83 -12.26 8.45
CA ASP A 132 8.76 -11.61 9.23
C ASP A 132 8.69 -10.11 8.96
N ILE A 133 9.83 -9.40 8.96
CA ILE A 133 9.90 -7.97 8.65
C ILE A 133 9.38 -7.69 7.24
N GLN A 134 9.76 -8.50 6.25
CA GLN A 134 9.27 -8.32 4.88
C GLN A 134 7.75 -8.53 4.80
N ARG A 135 7.24 -9.63 5.36
CA ARG A 135 5.80 -9.93 5.37
C ARG A 135 4.99 -8.85 6.08
N GLN A 136 5.46 -8.36 7.22
CA GLN A 136 4.78 -7.31 7.98
C GLN A 136 4.79 -5.97 7.25
N ASN A 137 5.91 -5.60 6.60
CA ASN A 137 5.97 -4.40 5.77
C ASN A 137 4.92 -4.45 4.65
N GLU A 138 4.88 -5.54 3.88
CA GLU A 138 3.90 -5.71 2.81
C GLU A 138 2.45 -5.67 3.34
N TYR A 139 2.20 -6.28 4.49
CA TYR A 139 0.90 -6.22 5.15
C TYR A 139 0.52 -4.79 5.51
N ILE A 140 1.38 -4.02 6.19
CA ILE A 140 1.09 -2.63 6.58
C ILE A 140 0.83 -1.76 5.34
N TYR A 141 1.57 -1.93 4.24
CA TYR A 141 1.30 -1.19 3.01
C TYR A 141 -0.10 -1.47 2.46
N ARG A 142 -0.54 -2.74 2.46
CA ARG A 142 -1.91 -3.11 2.06
C ARG A 142 -2.94 -2.49 2.99
N GLN A 143 -2.72 -2.57 4.30
CA GLN A 143 -3.64 -2.02 5.31
C GLN A 143 -3.76 -0.49 5.26
N ARG A 144 -2.66 0.23 5.02
CA ARG A 144 -2.70 1.69 4.84
C ARG A 144 -3.56 2.10 3.64
N ARG A 145 -3.46 1.34 2.54
CA ARG A 145 -4.30 1.57 1.36
C ARG A 145 -5.78 1.28 1.67
N GLU A 146 -6.06 0.17 2.34
CA GLU A 146 -7.40 -0.19 2.76
C GLU A 146 -8.03 0.89 3.67
N LEU A 147 -7.32 1.34 4.71
CA LEU A 147 -7.79 2.43 5.57
C LEU A 147 -8.05 3.72 4.81
N SER A 148 -7.27 4.03 3.77
CA SER A 148 -7.49 5.21 2.94
C SER A 148 -8.81 5.12 2.16
N THR A 149 -9.19 3.91 1.73
CA THR A 149 -10.48 3.66 1.07
C THR A 149 -11.63 3.69 2.06
N VAL A 150 -11.46 3.11 3.25
CA VAL A 150 -12.44 3.20 4.33
C VAL A 150 -12.69 4.67 4.71
N ALA A 151 -11.66 5.52 4.76
CA ALA A 151 -11.82 6.95 5.02
C ALA A 151 -12.73 7.64 3.98
N LEU A 152 -12.58 7.29 2.70
CA LEU A 152 -13.45 7.80 1.63
C LEU A 152 -14.90 7.32 1.79
N ALA A 153 -15.09 6.04 2.11
CA ALA A 153 -16.40 5.46 2.36
C ALA A 153 -17.10 6.13 3.56
N ILE A 154 -16.36 6.40 4.65
CA ILE A 154 -16.89 7.14 5.81
C ILE A 154 -17.29 8.56 5.44
N LYS A 155 -16.45 9.25 4.65
CA LYS A 155 -16.74 10.62 4.20
C LYS A 155 -18.06 10.68 3.42
N ASN A 156 -18.32 9.71 2.57
CA ASN A 156 -19.48 9.71 1.68
C ASN A 156 -20.68 8.95 2.25
N GLY A 157 -20.53 8.21 3.35
CA GLY A 157 -21.62 7.53 4.05
C GLY A 157 -21.99 6.15 3.50
N GLU A 158 -21.32 5.69 2.44
CA GLU A 158 -21.59 4.41 1.79
C GLU A 158 -20.28 3.74 1.36
N MET A 159 -20.29 2.41 1.34
CA MET A 159 -19.18 1.61 0.81
C MET A 159 -19.15 1.68 -0.71
N TYR A 160 -18.09 2.28 -1.26
CA TYR A 160 -17.71 2.04 -2.65
C TYR A 160 -17.18 0.61 -2.77
N GLY A 161 -17.50 -0.07 -3.88
CA GLY A 161 -17.14 -1.48 -4.09
C GLY A 161 -15.62 -1.76 -4.16
N GLU A 162 -15.25 -2.97 -4.60
CA GLU A 162 -13.86 -3.44 -4.70
C GLU A 162 -12.96 -2.44 -5.45
N HIS A 163 -11.95 -1.91 -4.74
CA HIS A 163 -10.98 -0.91 -5.21
C HIS A 163 -10.64 -1.03 -6.70
N LEU A 164 -10.84 0.05 -7.47
CA LEU A 164 -10.52 0.11 -8.91
C LEU A 164 -9.06 -0.31 -9.19
N ALA A 165 -8.15 0.00 -8.26
CA ALA A 165 -6.76 -0.43 -8.32
C ALA A 165 -6.63 -1.96 -8.37
N ASN A 166 -7.34 -2.69 -7.50
CA ASN A 166 -7.27 -4.15 -7.46
C ASN A 166 -7.83 -4.75 -8.75
N LEU A 167 -8.89 -4.16 -9.32
CA LEU A 167 -9.42 -4.57 -10.64
C LEU A 167 -8.38 -4.37 -11.77
N ALA A 168 -7.65 -3.26 -11.74
CA ALA A 168 -6.59 -2.97 -12.71
C ALA A 168 -5.37 -3.90 -12.56
N PHE A 169 -5.01 -4.32 -11.34
CA PHE A 169 -3.85 -5.19 -11.10
C PHE A 169 -4.15 -6.69 -11.24
N LYS A 170 -5.37 -7.15 -10.95
CA LYS A 170 -5.77 -8.58 -10.90
C LYS A 170 -5.65 -9.34 -12.22
N LYS A 171 -5.50 -8.67 -13.36
CA LYS A 171 -5.37 -9.30 -14.69
C LYS A 171 -3.98 -9.19 -15.30
N THR A 172 -3.10 -8.38 -14.71
CA THR A 172 -1.72 -8.18 -15.20
C THR A 172 -0.80 -9.35 -14.81
N GLU A 173 -1.15 -10.16 -13.80
CA GLU A 173 -0.37 -11.34 -13.39
C GLU A 173 -0.55 -12.57 -14.31
N PHE A 174 -1.53 -12.58 -15.24
CA PHE A 174 -1.79 -13.71 -16.14
C PHE A 174 -1.62 -13.41 -17.64
N SER A 175 -1.05 -12.26 -18.01
CA SER A 175 -0.84 -11.91 -19.41
C SER A 175 0.65 -11.76 -19.70
N GLN A 176 1.23 -12.77 -20.36
CA GLN A 176 2.55 -12.63 -21.01
C GLN A 176 2.51 -11.47 -22.01
N PRO A 177 3.59 -10.70 -22.15
CA PRO A 177 3.64 -9.58 -23.08
C PRO A 177 3.71 -10.12 -24.52
N ASP A 178 2.60 -10.01 -25.26
CA ASP A 178 2.60 -10.23 -26.69
C ASP A 178 3.10 -8.94 -27.37
N TYR A 179 4.34 -8.95 -27.83
CA TYR A 179 4.95 -7.86 -28.60
C TYR A 179 4.46 -7.89 -30.05
N SER A 180 3.18 -7.61 -30.24
CA SER A 180 2.62 -7.38 -31.57
C SER A 180 1.22 -6.79 -31.44
N SER A 181 1.11 -5.46 -31.45
CA SER A 181 0.03 -4.80 -32.20
C SER A 181 0.21 -3.30 -32.26
N SER A 182 0.17 -2.81 -33.49
CA SER A 182 -0.08 -1.44 -33.94
C SER A 182 -0.86 -0.56 -32.96
N ILE A 183 -0.31 0.62 -32.70
CA ILE A 183 -0.99 1.77 -32.08
C ILE A 183 -2.32 2.02 -32.82
N PRO A 184 -3.49 1.85 -32.18
CA PRO A 184 -4.74 2.35 -32.73
C PRO A 184 -4.81 3.86 -32.51
N SER A 185 -5.04 4.60 -33.58
CA SER A 185 -5.40 6.02 -33.56
C SER A 185 -6.69 6.24 -32.74
N PRO A 186 -6.83 7.35 -31.99
CA PRO A 186 -7.94 7.57 -31.06
C PRO A 186 -9.20 8.03 -31.81
N GLU A 187 -9.97 7.10 -32.35
CA GLU A 187 -11.30 7.39 -32.91
C GLU A 187 -12.37 6.39 -32.43
N SER A 188 -12.65 6.41 -31.13
CA SER A 188 -14.00 6.13 -30.63
C SER A 188 -14.39 7.23 -29.65
N LYS A 189 -14.99 8.31 -30.18
CA LYS A 189 -15.32 9.58 -29.51
C LYS A 189 -16.53 9.47 -28.58
N THR A 190 -16.74 8.34 -27.91
CA THR A 190 -17.81 8.20 -26.92
C THR A 190 -17.23 8.40 -25.53
N PRO A 191 -17.57 9.51 -24.82
CA PRO A 191 -17.11 9.70 -23.45
C PRO A 191 -17.68 8.58 -22.58
N LEU A 192 -16.84 8.02 -21.72
CA LEU A 192 -17.24 6.99 -20.76
C LEU A 192 -18.19 7.58 -19.72
N VAL A 193 -17.91 8.81 -19.29
CA VAL A 193 -18.75 9.58 -18.36
C VAL A 193 -18.78 11.03 -18.81
N ASN A 194 -19.95 11.64 -18.78
CA ASN A 194 -20.12 13.07 -18.94
C ASN A 194 -20.65 13.67 -17.63
N ILE A 195 -19.86 14.53 -17.00
CA ILE A 195 -20.22 15.21 -15.76
C ILE A 195 -20.52 16.67 -16.10
N ALA A 196 -21.80 16.99 -16.20
CA ALA A 196 -22.25 18.36 -16.40
C ALA A 196 -22.35 19.06 -15.04
N PHE A 197 -21.58 20.12 -14.83
CA PHE A 197 -21.65 20.92 -13.61
C PHE A 197 -22.63 22.06 -13.83
N ALA A 198 -23.82 21.97 -13.25
CA ALA A 198 -24.71 23.12 -13.15
C ALA A 198 -24.03 24.20 -12.28
N ASP A 199 -24.14 25.47 -12.64
CA ASP A 199 -23.30 26.57 -12.14
C ASP A 199 -23.29 26.75 -10.60
N GLU A 200 -24.22 26.14 -9.85
CA GLU A 200 -24.34 26.31 -8.40
C GLU A 200 -24.59 25.02 -7.58
N GLY A 201 -24.58 23.83 -8.20
CA GLY A 201 -24.86 22.57 -7.50
C GLY A 201 -23.62 21.68 -7.28
N THR A 202 -23.55 21.02 -6.11
CA THR A 202 -22.75 19.79 -5.98
C THR A 202 -23.51 18.70 -6.73
N VAL A 203 -22.92 18.18 -7.80
CA VAL A 203 -23.47 17.05 -8.54
C VAL A 203 -22.89 15.79 -7.91
N ASP A 204 -23.74 14.84 -7.49
CA ASP A 204 -23.30 13.54 -6.99
C ASP A 204 -22.85 12.68 -8.19
N TYR A 205 -21.64 12.95 -8.70
CA TYR A 205 -21.08 12.28 -9.88
C TYR A 205 -20.21 11.07 -9.50
N GLU A 206 -19.87 10.93 -8.22
CA GLU A 206 -18.92 9.94 -7.72
C GLU A 206 -19.38 8.51 -7.99
N GLN A 207 -20.68 8.22 -7.84
CA GLN A 207 -21.23 6.89 -8.03
C GLN A 207 -21.22 6.45 -9.51
N ASP A 208 -21.68 7.34 -10.40
CA ASP A 208 -21.69 7.09 -11.84
C ASP A 208 -20.28 6.97 -12.40
N LEU A 209 -19.36 7.83 -11.92
CA LEU A 209 -17.95 7.77 -12.25
C LEU A 209 -17.36 6.43 -11.84
N TYR A 210 -17.55 6.01 -10.59
CA TYR A 210 -17.03 4.73 -10.08
C TYR A 210 -17.54 3.54 -10.90
N LYS A 211 -18.85 3.47 -11.19
CA LYS A 211 -19.46 2.39 -11.96
C LYS A 211 -18.91 2.31 -13.38
N ALA A 212 -18.72 3.45 -14.03
CA ALA A 212 -18.22 3.49 -15.39
C ALA A 212 -16.73 3.11 -15.44
N LEU A 213 -15.92 3.57 -14.48
CA LEU A 213 -14.51 3.22 -14.37
C LEU A 213 -14.30 1.73 -14.06
N SER A 214 -15.09 1.17 -13.14
CA SER A 214 -15.03 -0.27 -12.82
C SER A 214 -15.41 -1.13 -14.03
N THR A 215 -16.50 -0.80 -14.72
CA THR A 215 -16.91 -1.50 -15.96
C THR A 215 -15.82 -1.44 -17.04
N ALA A 216 -15.14 -0.29 -17.18
CA ALA A 216 -14.04 -0.14 -18.13
C ALA A 216 -12.83 -1.01 -17.75
N LEU A 217 -12.47 -1.05 -16.46
CA LEU A 217 -11.36 -1.85 -15.93
C LEU A 217 -11.64 -3.35 -15.97
N GLU A 218 -12.88 -3.78 -15.74
CA GLU A 218 -13.31 -5.17 -15.89
C GLU A 218 -13.13 -5.65 -17.34
N LYS A 219 -13.47 -4.79 -18.31
CA LYS A 219 -13.32 -5.08 -19.73
C LYS A 219 -11.84 -5.12 -20.15
N LYS A 220 -11.04 -4.17 -19.67
CA LYS A 220 -9.60 -4.06 -19.93
C LYS A 220 -8.88 -3.55 -18.70
N SER A 221 -7.94 -4.33 -18.17
CA SER A 221 -7.20 -3.99 -16.95
C SER A 221 -6.11 -2.92 -17.16
N ASP A 222 -5.55 -2.84 -18.37
CA ASP A 222 -4.56 -1.85 -18.75
C ASP A 222 -5.18 -0.69 -19.53
N VAL A 223 -5.96 0.14 -18.84
CA VAL A 223 -6.62 1.31 -19.43
C VAL A 223 -6.03 2.58 -18.85
N VAL A 224 -5.77 3.56 -19.72
CA VAL A 224 -5.43 4.94 -19.34
C VAL A 224 -6.69 5.79 -19.54
N PHE A 225 -6.97 6.66 -18.58
CA PHE A 225 -8.12 7.55 -18.64
C PHE A 225 -7.69 8.97 -18.96
N ASP A 226 -8.42 9.67 -19.82
CA ASP A 226 -8.22 11.08 -20.11
C ASP A 226 -9.40 11.91 -19.60
N VAL A 227 -9.13 12.78 -18.63
CA VAL A 227 -10.09 13.71 -18.03
C VAL A 227 -9.99 15.02 -18.81
N VAL A 228 -11.01 15.30 -19.63
CA VAL A 228 -11.05 16.48 -20.50
C VAL A 228 -11.98 17.53 -19.89
N ALA A 229 -11.41 18.65 -19.48
CA ALA A 229 -12.13 19.86 -19.11
C ALA A 229 -12.72 20.53 -20.36
N MET A 230 -14.05 20.54 -20.49
CA MET A 230 -14.75 21.17 -21.62
C MET A 230 -15.44 22.48 -21.21
N SER A 231 -15.06 23.58 -21.86
CA SER A 231 -15.65 24.91 -21.67
C SER A 231 -16.35 25.41 -22.94
N PRO A 232 -17.52 26.08 -22.80
CA PRO A 232 -18.26 26.63 -23.93
C PRO A 232 -17.53 27.81 -24.56
N ILE A 233 -17.83 28.10 -25.83
CA ILE A 233 -17.35 29.29 -26.53
C ILE A 233 -18.48 30.33 -26.50
N SER A 234 -18.40 31.29 -25.58
CA SER A 234 -19.47 32.28 -25.31
C SER A 234 -19.24 33.63 -26.01
N GLY A 235 -18.15 33.77 -26.77
CA GLY A 235 -17.85 34.95 -27.59
C GLY A 235 -17.22 36.13 -26.84
N SER A 236 -17.23 36.13 -25.50
CA SER A 236 -16.52 37.11 -24.67
C SER A 236 -15.28 36.49 -24.02
N SER A 237 -14.12 37.13 -24.22
CA SER A 237 -12.82 36.63 -23.73
C SER A 237 -12.77 36.48 -22.21
N ALA A 238 -13.45 37.37 -21.47
CA ALA A 238 -13.48 37.34 -20.00
C ALA A 238 -14.33 36.19 -19.45
N THR A 239 -15.46 35.88 -20.10
CA THR A 239 -16.34 34.77 -19.68
C THR A 239 -15.76 33.43 -20.07
N ASP A 240 -15.09 33.33 -21.23
CA ASP A 240 -14.42 32.11 -21.68
C ASP A 240 -13.22 31.75 -20.79
N THR A 241 -12.44 32.73 -20.33
CA THR A 241 -11.30 32.50 -19.43
C THR A 241 -11.75 32.10 -18.02
N LEU A 242 -12.83 32.71 -17.52
CA LEU A 242 -13.43 32.31 -16.25
C LEU A 242 -14.00 30.89 -16.31
N SER A 243 -14.75 30.57 -17.37
CA SER A 243 -15.34 29.25 -17.58
C SER A 243 -14.27 28.17 -17.72
N ALA A 244 -13.20 28.44 -18.49
CA ALA A 244 -12.06 27.54 -18.59
C ALA A 244 -11.39 27.28 -17.23
N SER A 245 -11.23 28.32 -16.40
CA SER A 245 -10.65 28.20 -15.06
C SER A 245 -11.55 27.40 -14.11
N LYS A 246 -12.87 27.64 -14.15
CA LYS A 246 -13.87 26.90 -13.38
C LYS A 246 -13.86 25.41 -13.74
N VAL A 247 -13.96 25.07 -15.03
CA VAL A 247 -13.99 23.67 -15.49
C VAL A 247 -12.68 22.96 -15.19
N ARG A 248 -11.54 23.65 -15.33
CA ARG A 248 -10.25 23.08 -14.98
C ARG A 248 -10.21 22.66 -13.51
N LYS A 249 -10.65 23.54 -12.60
CA LYS A 249 -10.74 23.20 -11.16
C LYS A 249 -11.66 22.01 -10.92
N ARG A 250 -12.80 21.94 -11.61
CA ARG A 250 -13.71 20.78 -11.52
C ARG A 250 -13.07 19.50 -12.06
N ALA A 251 -12.30 19.58 -13.14
CA ALA A 251 -11.57 18.44 -13.69
C ALA A 251 -10.44 17.97 -12.75
N GLU A 252 -9.78 18.89 -12.05
CA GLU A 252 -8.83 18.58 -10.97
C GLU A 252 -9.52 17.92 -9.76
N ASP A 253 -10.73 18.36 -9.43
CA ASP A 253 -11.55 17.70 -8.41
C ASP A 253 -11.92 16.27 -8.82
N VAL A 254 -12.37 16.06 -10.06
CA VAL A 254 -12.66 14.73 -10.62
C VAL A 254 -11.41 13.86 -10.64
N PHE A 255 -10.27 14.40 -11.07
CA PHE A 255 -8.97 13.69 -11.03
C PHE A 255 -8.64 13.23 -9.61
N ARG A 256 -8.76 14.13 -8.63
CA ARG A 256 -8.51 13.82 -7.22
C ARG A 256 -9.48 12.74 -6.72
N THR A 257 -10.75 12.81 -7.09
CA THR A 257 -11.75 11.79 -6.78
C THR A 257 -11.38 10.43 -7.38
N MET A 258 -10.92 10.38 -8.65
CA MET A 258 -10.46 9.14 -9.28
C MET A 258 -9.24 8.55 -8.56
N VAL A 259 -8.28 9.39 -8.16
CA VAL A 259 -7.13 8.97 -7.36
C VAL A 259 -7.57 8.48 -5.98
N GLN A 260 -8.53 9.15 -5.33
CA GLN A 260 -9.11 8.74 -4.05
C GLN A 260 -9.85 7.39 -4.16
N MET A 261 -10.50 7.11 -5.29
CA MET A 261 -11.10 5.79 -5.59
C MET A 261 -10.07 4.70 -5.90
N GLY A 262 -8.78 5.02 -5.82
CA GLY A 262 -7.68 4.07 -5.95
C GLY A 262 -7.05 4.01 -7.34
N MET A 263 -7.43 4.89 -8.27
CA MET A 263 -6.78 4.92 -9.58
C MET A 263 -5.35 5.47 -9.48
N PRO A 264 -4.34 4.81 -10.05
CA PRO A 264 -2.98 5.34 -10.09
C PRO A 264 -2.94 6.66 -10.86
N ALA A 265 -2.36 7.72 -10.28
CA ALA A 265 -2.25 9.03 -10.94
C ALA A 265 -1.57 8.96 -12.32
N GLY A 266 -0.60 8.05 -12.50
CA GLY A 266 0.07 7.83 -13.78
C GLY A 266 -0.81 7.20 -14.88
N LYS A 267 -2.00 6.70 -14.54
CA LYS A 267 -3.00 6.17 -15.48
C LYS A 267 -4.06 7.21 -15.84
N ILE A 268 -3.94 8.45 -15.34
CA ILE A 268 -4.90 9.52 -15.60
C ILE A 268 -4.17 10.69 -16.25
N THR A 269 -4.65 11.13 -17.41
CA THR A 269 -4.22 12.38 -18.03
C THR A 269 -5.28 13.45 -17.84
N LEU A 270 -4.84 14.69 -17.61
CA LEU A 270 -5.71 15.85 -17.53
C LEU A 270 -5.48 16.72 -18.76
N SER A 271 -6.55 17.02 -19.49
CA SER A 271 -6.51 17.86 -20.68
C SER A 271 -7.66 18.86 -20.67
N SER A 272 -7.55 19.92 -21.48
CA SER A 272 -8.56 20.97 -21.55
C SER A 272 -8.89 21.32 -23.00
N LYS A 273 -10.17 21.46 -23.31
CA LYS A 273 -10.66 21.76 -24.65
C LYS A 273 -11.80 22.77 -24.62
N LYS A 274 -11.76 23.74 -25.53
CA LYS A 274 -12.89 24.63 -25.81
C LYS A 274 -13.72 24.03 -26.93
N SER A 275 -15.05 24.06 -26.80
CA SER A 275 -15.96 23.51 -27.81
C SER A 275 -17.18 24.40 -27.94
N GLY A 276 -17.64 24.60 -29.18
CA GLY A 276 -18.90 25.29 -29.47
C GLY A 276 -20.12 24.37 -29.41
N ASP A 277 -19.92 23.06 -29.25
CA ASP A 277 -20.99 22.05 -29.26
C ASP A 277 -21.59 21.81 -27.86
N ILE A 278 -21.28 22.69 -26.90
CA ILE A 278 -21.62 22.52 -25.50
C ILE A 278 -22.16 23.84 -24.96
N ASP A 279 -23.29 23.78 -24.27
CA ASP A 279 -23.96 24.96 -23.71
C ASP A 279 -23.47 25.29 -22.29
N GLY A 280 -22.65 24.43 -21.70
CA GLY A 280 -22.22 24.54 -20.31
C GLY A 280 -20.90 23.84 -20.00
N ASN A 281 -20.40 24.17 -18.81
CA ASN A 281 -19.18 23.65 -18.23
C ASN A 281 -19.33 22.15 -17.88
N GLN A 282 -18.54 21.30 -18.51
CA GLN A 282 -18.61 19.85 -18.26
C GLN A 282 -17.23 19.19 -18.29
N VAL A 283 -17.09 18.09 -17.56
CA VAL A 283 -15.90 17.25 -17.57
C VAL A 283 -16.25 15.92 -18.21
N ARG A 284 -15.48 15.52 -19.22
CA ARG A 284 -15.65 14.23 -19.90
C ARG A 284 -14.47 13.33 -19.59
N VAL A 285 -14.76 12.08 -19.26
CA VAL A 285 -13.75 11.05 -19.03
C VAL A 285 -13.74 10.12 -20.24
N TYR A 286 -12.58 9.93 -20.83
CA TYR A 286 -12.36 9.04 -21.97
C TYR A 286 -11.45 7.89 -21.59
N VAL A 287 -11.58 6.78 -22.31
CA VAL A 287 -10.66 5.64 -22.27
C VAL A 287 -9.70 5.77 -23.44
N ARG A 288 -8.41 5.59 -23.17
CA ARG A 288 -7.34 5.59 -24.17
C ARG A 288 -6.82 4.18 -24.42
#